data_AF-A0A3M0NU54-F1
#
_entry.id   AF-A0A3M0NU54-F1
#
_cell.length_a   1.000
_cell.length_b   1.000
_cell.length_c   1.000
_cell.angle_alpha   90.00
_cell.angle_beta   90.00
_cell.angle_gamma   90.00
#
_symmetry.space_group_name_H-M   'P 1'
#
loop_
_entity.id
_entity.type
_entity.pdbx_description
1 polymer ?
#
loop_
_entity_poly.entity_id
_entity_poly.type
_entity_poly.pdbx_seq_one_letter_code
_entity_poly.pdbx_strand_id
1 'polypeptide(L)'
;MKNILIALLLFAVFILGWLSETRLRKKMLTKLLSFERKGQKSKYFQLLEAPVAKICLSARSRELLKLDYFLTYGDIANVKKIVSKFIKKPSDLTKNNNLLIRLMRSYVLFLEKNDQKSILKLENYLKVNCKTAEIEKEIDQLHRVYLEPDQNLLAELNNQLKVANEPQQKLIIYDRLIKASESLGLNKQAKEYLLEMKKVANKTIKLEEF
;
A
#
# COMPACT_ATOMS: atom_id res chain seq x y z
N MET A 1 36.53 -31.86 -23.43
CA MET A 1 36.60 -30.45 -23.88
C MET A 1 35.30 -29.96 -24.53
N LYS A 2 34.72 -30.64 -25.54
CA LYS A 2 33.47 -30.21 -26.22
C LYS A 2 32.26 -30.01 -25.28
N ASN A 3 32.05 -30.91 -24.32
CA ASN A 3 30.94 -30.81 -23.36
C ASN A 3 31.08 -29.64 -22.37
N ILE A 4 32.31 -29.27 -22.02
CA ILE A 4 32.61 -28.13 -21.14
C ILE A 4 32.34 -26.82 -21.91
N LEU A 5 32.72 -26.76 -23.19
CA LEU A 5 32.44 -25.61 -24.05
C LEU A 5 30.94 -25.38 -24.24
N ILE A 6 30.17 -26.45 -24.44
CA ILE A 6 28.70 -26.40 -24.56
C ILE A 6 28.06 -25.94 -23.24
N ALA A 7 28.51 -26.48 -22.10
CA ALA A 7 28.02 -26.06 -20.79
C ALA A 7 28.31 -24.57 -20.50
N LEU A 8 29.51 -24.09 -20.84
CA LEU A 8 29.87 -22.67 -20.70
C LEU A 8 29.05 -21.77 -21.63
N LEU A 9 28.76 -22.20 -22.86
CA LEU A 9 27.89 -21.47 -23.78
C LEU A 9 26.45 -21.38 -23.27
N LEU A 10 25.88 -22.48 -22.77
CA LEU A 10 24.55 -22.48 -22.17
C LEU A 10 24.47 -21.58 -20.93
N PHE A 11 25.52 -21.61 -20.09
CA PHE A 11 25.63 -20.74 -18.93
C PHE A 11 25.74 -19.26 -19.32
N ALA A 12 26.52 -18.94 -20.35
CA ALA A 12 26.63 -17.58 -20.89
C ALA A 12 25.30 -17.08 -21.47
N VAL A 13 24.59 -17.91 -22.24
CA VAL A 13 23.25 -17.59 -22.78
C VAL A 13 22.25 -17.36 -21.65
N PHE A 14 22.30 -18.19 -20.60
CA PHE A 14 21.44 -18.01 -19.43
C PHE A 14 21.72 -16.69 -18.70
N ILE A 15 23.00 -16.37 -18.45
CA ILE A 15 23.40 -15.11 -17.79
C ILE A 15 22.99 -13.91 -18.65
N LEU A 16 23.26 -13.94 -19.95
CA LEU A 16 22.90 -12.85 -20.86
C LEU A 16 21.38 -12.67 -20.94
N GLY A 17 20.63 -13.77 -20.99
CA GLY A 17 19.16 -13.79 -20.90
C GLY A 17 18.67 -13.13 -19.61
N TRP A 18 19.21 -13.53 -18.46
CA TRP A 18 18.87 -12.97 -17.15
C TRP A 18 19.17 -11.47 -17.07
N LEU A 19 20.35 -11.05 -17.51
CA LEU A 19 20.74 -9.63 -17.51
C LEU A 19 19.81 -8.80 -18.41
N SER A 20 19.44 -9.34 -19.56
CA SER A 20 18.51 -8.68 -20.49
C SER A 20 17.12 -8.52 -19.86
N GLU A 21 16.59 -9.58 -19.23
CA GLU A 21 15.30 -9.56 -18.55
C GLU A 21 15.29 -8.56 -17.40
N THR A 22 16.35 -8.52 -16.61
CA THR A 22 16.49 -7.59 -15.48
C THR A 22 16.46 -6.13 -15.95
N ARG A 23 17.19 -5.83 -17.03
CA ARG A 23 17.20 -4.48 -17.63
C ARG A 23 15.84 -4.11 -18.22
N LEU A 24 15.19 -5.02 -18.94
CA LEU A 24 13.86 -4.82 -19.51
C LEU A 24 12.82 -4.57 -18.41
N ARG A 25 12.84 -5.40 -17.36
CA ARG A 25 11.98 -5.26 -16.20
C ARG A 25 12.18 -3.91 -15.51
N LYS A 26 13.43 -3.49 -15.28
CA LYS A 26 13.73 -2.16 -14.69
C LYS A 26 13.16 -1.04 -15.56
N LYS A 27 13.46 -1.04 -16.87
CA LYS A 27 12.97 -0.02 -17.81
C LYS A 27 11.45 0.06 -17.87
N MET A 28 10.78 -1.10 -17.87
CA MET A 28 9.32 -1.19 -17.86
C MET A 28 8.74 -0.66 -16.56
N LEU A 29 9.26 -1.06 -15.38
CA LEU A 29 8.81 -0.56 -14.09
C LEU A 29 9.01 0.96 -13.96
N THR A 30 10.15 1.49 -14.43
CA THR A 30 10.39 2.95 -14.47
C THR A 30 9.37 3.67 -15.35
N LYS A 31 9.02 3.11 -16.52
CA LYS A 31 7.97 3.66 -17.38
C LYS A 31 6.59 3.59 -16.72
N LEU A 32 6.24 2.48 -16.08
CA LEU A 32 4.99 2.34 -15.33
C LEU A 32 4.89 3.42 -14.24
N LEU A 33 5.93 3.62 -13.44
CA LEU A 33 5.98 4.69 -12.43
C LEU A 33 5.85 6.08 -13.07
N SER A 34 6.47 6.31 -14.22
CA SER A 34 6.33 7.59 -14.94
C SER A 34 4.90 7.83 -15.44
N PHE A 35 4.26 6.81 -16.01
CA PHE A 35 2.86 6.90 -16.45
C PHE A 35 1.91 7.05 -15.29
N GLU A 36 2.16 6.35 -14.17
CA GLU A 36 1.41 6.50 -12.93
C GLU A 36 1.53 7.93 -12.41
N ARG A 37 2.73 8.49 -12.24
CA ARG A 37 2.91 9.88 -11.77
C ARG A 37 2.26 10.93 -12.67
N LYS A 38 2.16 10.65 -13.98
CA LYS A 38 1.57 11.56 -14.98
C LYS A 38 0.07 11.35 -15.20
N GLY A 39 -0.60 10.47 -14.46
CA GLY A 39 -2.03 10.17 -14.66
C GLY A 39 -2.35 9.51 -15.99
N GLN A 40 -1.37 8.93 -16.69
CA GLN A 40 -1.55 8.37 -18.03
C GLN A 40 -2.14 6.96 -17.97
N LYS A 41 -3.41 6.85 -17.54
CA LYS A 41 -4.14 5.60 -17.34
C LYS A 41 -4.01 4.63 -18.51
N SER A 42 -4.39 5.08 -19.72
CA SER A 42 -4.38 4.23 -20.92
C SER A 42 -2.98 3.65 -21.20
N LYS A 43 -1.94 4.49 -21.18
CA LYS A 43 -0.55 4.06 -21.41
C LYS A 43 -0.04 3.11 -20.34
N TYR A 44 -0.43 3.32 -19.08
CA TYR A 44 -0.07 2.44 -17.97
C TYR A 44 -0.63 1.02 -18.18
N PHE A 45 -1.93 0.90 -18.45
CA PHE A 45 -2.57 -0.40 -18.64
C PHE A 45 -2.17 -1.07 -19.96
N GLN A 46 -1.96 -0.30 -21.04
CA GLN A 46 -1.39 -0.82 -22.28
C GLN A 46 0.00 -1.44 -22.05
N LEU A 47 0.86 -0.78 -21.27
CA LEU A 47 2.18 -1.32 -20.95
C LEU A 47 2.10 -2.59 -20.10
N LEU A 48 1.15 -2.68 -19.17
CA LEU A 48 0.93 -3.91 -18.38
C LEU A 48 0.42 -5.08 -19.23
N GLU A 49 -0.33 -4.82 -20.29
CA GLU A 49 -0.83 -5.88 -21.19
C GLU A 49 0.13 -6.21 -22.34
N ALA A 50 1.19 -5.43 -22.52
CA ALA A 50 2.20 -5.64 -23.55
C ALA A 50 2.95 -6.98 -23.38
N PRO A 51 3.44 -7.60 -24.46
CA PRO A 51 4.19 -8.86 -24.39
C PRO A 51 5.37 -8.81 -23.42
N VAL A 52 6.10 -7.69 -23.39
CA VAL A 52 7.22 -7.49 -22.45
C VAL A 52 6.79 -7.61 -20.99
N ALA A 53 5.62 -7.10 -20.61
CA ALA A 53 5.10 -7.24 -19.26
C ALA A 53 4.61 -8.66 -18.96
N LYS A 54 4.14 -9.38 -19.99
CA LYS A 54 3.76 -10.79 -19.85
C LYS A 54 4.95 -11.72 -19.63
N ILE A 55 6.09 -11.39 -20.24
CA ILE A 55 7.36 -12.10 -20.05
C ILE A 55 7.97 -11.77 -18.68
N CYS A 56 8.08 -10.49 -18.34
CA CYS A 56 8.81 -10.05 -17.14
C CYS A 56 8.02 -10.14 -15.82
N LEU A 57 6.69 -10.32 -15.87
CA LEU A 57 5.83 -10.33 -14.68
C LEU A 57 4.84 -11.47 -14.73
N SER A 58 4.58 -12.08 -13.57
CA SER A 58 3.46 -13.02 -13.42
C SER A 58 2.11 -12.30 -13.60
N ALA A 59 1.05 -13.04 -13.93
CA ALA A 59 -0.31 -12.50 -13.98
C ALA A 59 -0.72 -11.86 -12.63
N ARG A 60 -0.32 -12.49 -11.51
CA ARG A 60 -0.57 -11.95 -10.16
C ARG A 60 0.16 -10.63 -9.94
N SER A 61 1.43 -10.53 -10.31
CA SER A 61 2.21 -9.30 -10.18
C SER A 61 1.61 -8.16 -11.00
N ARG A 62 1.13 -8.44 -12.22
CA ARG A 62 0.42 -7.45 -13.03
C ARG A 62 -0.87 -6.99 -12.36
N GLU A 63 -1.68 -7.92 -11.83
CA GLU A 63 -2.92 -7.56 -11.11
C GLU A 63 -2.65 -6.69 -9.86
N LEU A 64 -1.55 -6.96 -9.13
CA LEU A 64 -1.14 -6.13 -8.00
C LEU A 64 -0.71 -4.72 -8.44
N LEU A 65 -0.03 -4.57 -9.57
CA LEU A 65 0.31 -3.25 -10.13
C LEU A 65 -0.94 -2.49 -10.57
N LYS A 66 -1.94 -3.17 -11.15
CA LYS A 66 -3.24 -2.57 -11.43
C LYS A 66 -3.90 -2.05 -10.15
N LEU A 67 -3.87 -2.85 -9.08
CA LEU A 67 -4.39 -2.45 -7.78
C LEU A 67 -3.64 -1.23 -7.24
N ASP A 68 -2.32 -1.20 -7.30
CA ASP A 68 -1.52 -0.05 -6.87
C ASP A 68 -1.92 1.23 -7.60
N TYR A 69 -2.06 1.17 -8.93
CA TYR A 69 -2.53 2.30 -9.72
C TYR A 69 -3.90 2.80 -9.24
N PHE A 70 -4.87 1.90 -9.08
CA PHE A 70 -6.21 2.30 -8.65
C PHE A 70 -6.25 2.83 -7.21
N LEU A 71 -5.39 2.31 -6.31
CA LEU A 71 -5.21 2.86 -4.96
C LEU A 71 -4.62 4.27 -5.00
N THR A 72 -3.57 4.51 -5.81
CA THR A 72 -2.95 5.83 -5.97
C THR A 72 -3.97 6.90 -6.42
N TYR A 73 -4.93 6.50 -7.25
CA TYR A 73 -5.96 7.40 -7.79
C TYR A 73 -7.30 7.34 -7.07
N GLY A 74 -7.42 6.57 -5.98
CA GLY A 74 -8.67 6.44 -5.22
C GLY A 74 -9.86 5.86 -6.02
N ASP A 75 -9.61 5.08 -7.07
CA ASP A 75 -10.64 4.46 -7.92
C ASP A 75 -11.29 3.27 -7.20
N ILE A 76 -12.19 3.57 -6.26
CA ILE A 76 -12.82 2.59 -5.37
C ILE A 76 -13.50 1.45 -6.13
N ALA A 77 -14.15 1.74 -7.26
CA ALA A 77 -14.87 0.72 -8.03
C ALA A 77 -13.92 -0.37 -8.54
N ASN A 78 -12.77 0.03 -9.10
CA ASN A 78 -11.77 -0.91 -9.59
C ASN A 78 -11.00 -1.59 -8.45
N VAL A 79 -10.73 -0.89 -7.34
CA VAL A 79 -10.15 -1.50 -6.14
C VAL A 79 -11.05 -2.62 -5.62
N LYS A 80 -12.36 -2.38 -5.45
CA LYS A 80 -13.33 -3.41 -5.04
C LYS A 80 -13.30 -4.62 -5.96
N LYS A 81 -13.30 -4.40 -7.27
CA LYS A 81 -13.27 -5.48 -8.27
C LYS A 81 -12.02 -6.35 -8.08
N ILE A 82 -10.84 -5.77 -7.94
CA ILE A 82 -9.60 -6.53 -7.78
C ILE A 82 -9.52 -7.19 -6.41
N VAL A 83 -9.79 -6.46 -5.32
CA VAL A 83 -9.78 -7.00 -3.95
C VAL A 83 -10.72 -8.19 -3.84
N SER A 84 -11.91 -8.13 -4.45
CA SER A 84 -12.85 -9.25 -4.47
C SER A 84 -12.26 -10.53 -5.07
N LYS A 85 -11.33 -10.43 -6.02
CA LYS A 85 -10.63 -11.60 -6.59
C LYS A 85 -9.60 -12.17 -5.63
N PHE A 86 -8.88 -11.30 -4.92
CA PHE A 86 -7.85 -11.73 -3.96
C PHE A 86 -8.45 -12.40 -2.73
N ILE A 87 -9.57 -11.89 -2.22
CA ILE A 87 -10.23 -12.42 -1.01
C ILE A 87 -11.18 -13.60 -1.29
N LYS A 88 -11.30 -14.04 -2.55
CA LYS A 88 -12.12 -15.22 -2.92
C LYS A 88 -11.55 -16.54 -2.39
N LYS A 89 -10.24 -16.60 -2.18
CA LYS A 89 -9.55 -17.79 -1.66
C LYS A 89 -8.77 -17.38 -0.42
N PRO A 90 -8.82 -18.15 0.67
CA PRO A 90 -7.96 -17.93 1.83
C PRO A 90 -6.49 -17.90 1.40
N SER A 91 -5.72 -17.01 1.99
CA SER A 91 -4.28 -16.89 1.77
C SER A 91 -3.66 -16.51 3.09
N ASP A 92 -2.65 -17.26 3.53
CA ASP A 92 -1.84 -16.88 4.69
C ASP A 92 -1.14 -15.55 4.40
N LEU A 93 -1.65 -14.46 4.97
CA LEU A 93 -1.14 -13.11 4.74
C LEU A 93 0.14 -12.85 5.52
N THR A 94 0.39 -13.60 6.60
CA THR A 94 1.64 -13.53 7.38
C THR A 94 2.85 -13.92 6.52
N LYS A 95 2.65 -14.77 5.52
CA LYS A 95 3.69 -15.15 4.54
C LYS A 95 3.66 -14.30 3.26
N ASN A 96 2.66 -13.42 3.10
CA ASN A 96 2.45 -12.64 1.89
C ASN A 96 2.31 -11.15 2.19
N ASN A 97 3.37 -10.57 2.76
CA ASN A 97 3.45 -9.16 3.12
C ASN A 97 3.10 -8.23 1.94
N ASN A 98 3.46 -8.63 0.71
CA ASN A 98 3.19 -7.85 -0.49
C ASN A 98 1.68 -7.71 -0.76
N LEU A 99 0.90 -8.77 -0.55
CA LEU A 99 -0.56 -8.72 -0.64
C LEU A 99 -1.15 -8.03 0.58
N LEU A 100 -0.67 -8.34 1.79
CA LEU A 100 -1.15 -7.75 3.04
C LEU A 100 -1.11 -6.22 2.98
N ILE A 101 0.02 -5.62 2.59
CA ILE A 101 0.17 -4.17 2.47
C ILE A 101 -0.90 -3.56 1.54
N ARG A 102 -1.18 -4.21 0.40
CA ARG A 102 -2.19 -3.72 -0.56
C ARG A 102 -3.61 -3.88 -0.05
N LEU A 103 -3.89 -4.95 0.68
CA LEU A 103 -5.19 -5.15 1.32
C LEU A 103 -5.39 -4.14 2.45
N MET A 104 -4.38 -3.86 3.28
CA MET A 104 -4.43 -2.79 4.29
C MET A 104 -4.66 -1.41 3.65
N ARG A 105 -3.95 -1.07 2.57
CA ARG A 105 -4.20 0.17 1.81
C ARG A 105 -5.61 0.22 1.23
N SER A 106 -6.13 -0.90 0.74
CA SER A 106 -7.50 -1.00 0.24
C SER A 106 -8.52 -0.81 1.35
N TYR A 107 -8.25 -1.36 2.53
CA TYR A 107 -9.08 -1.20 3.72
C TYR A 107 -9.17 0.26 4.15
N VAL A 108 -8.04 0.96 4.24
CA VAL A 108 -8.02 2.42 4.49
C VAL A 108 -8.83 3.19 3.45
N LEU A 109 -8.67 2.89 2.16
CA LEU A 109 -9.47 3.55 1.11
C LEU A 109 -10.97 3.30 1.30
N PHE A 110 -11.38 2.09 1.68
CA PHE A 110 -12.80 1.80 1.93
C PHE A 110 -13.34 2.54 3.16
N LEU A 111 -12.54 2.68 4.23
CA LEU A 111 -12.85 3.51 5.39
C LEU A 111 -13.03 4.99 4.99
N GLU A 112 -12.08 5.56 4.24
CA GLU A 112 -12.13 6.94 3.76
C GLU A 112 -13.34 7.25 2.87
N LYS A 113 -13.83 6.25 2.13
CA LYS A 113 -15.02 6.38 1.26
C LYS A 113 -16.31 5.92 1.93
N ASN A 114 -16.26 5.52 3.20
CA ASN A 114 -17.40 5.03 3.98
C ASN A 114 -18.17 3.88 3.28
N ASP A 115 -17.45 2.96 2.62
CA ASP A 115 -18.04 1.82 1.91
C ASP A 115 -18.23 0.62 2.85
N GLN A 116 -19.23 0.71 3.72
CA GLN A 116 -19.52 -0.21 4.83
C GLN A 116 -19.44 -1.69 4.45
N LYS A 117 -20.05 -2.08 3.31
CA LYS A 117 -20.04 -3.47 2.85
C LYS A 117 -18.63 -3.98 2.54
N SER A 118 -17.78 -3.13 1.96
CA SER A 118 -16.41 -3.48 1.63
C SER A 118 -15.51 -3.50 2.86
N ILE A 119 -15.72 -2.55 3.78
CA ILE A 119 -15.03 -2.45 5.07
C ILE A 119 -15.18 -3.77 5.83
N LEU A 120 -16.42 -4.15 6.18
CA LEU A 120 -16.69 -5.34 6.99
C LEU A 120 -16.15 -6.62 6.34
N LYS A 121 -16.32 -6.73 5.02
CA LYS A 121 -15.84 -7.90 4.27
C LYS A 121 -14.32 -8.02 4.30
N LEU A 122 -13.60 -6.92 4.08
CA LEU A 122 -12.15 -6.92 4.02
C LEU A 122 -11.53 -7.02 5.43
N GLU A 123 -12.13 -6.35 6.42
CA GLU A 123 -11.70 -6.42 7.81
C GLU A 123 -11.74 -7.86 8.33
N ASN A 124 -12.89 -8.55 8.15
CA ASN A 124 -13.02 -9.95 8.54
C ASN A 124 -12.00 -10.84 7.82
N TYR A 125 -11.78 -10.62 6.52
CA TYR A 125 -10.78 -11.36 5.77
C TYR A 125 -9.37 -11.15 6.36
N LEU A 126 -8.99 -9.90 6.67
CA LEU A 126 -7.68 -9.57 7.23
C LEU A 126 -7.49 -10.21 8.62
N LYS A 127 -8.45 -10.07 9.53
CA LYS A 127 -8.41 -10.66 10.89
C LYS A 127 -8.29 -12.19 10.86
N VAL A 128 -9.01 -12.86 9.96
CA VAL A 128 -8.95 -14.32 9.85
C VAL A 128 -7.64 -14.82 9.23
N ASN A 129 -7.07 -14.06 8.27
CA ASN A 129 -5.97 -14.54 7.43
C ASN A 129 -4.59 -13.94 7.79
N CYS A 130 -4.51 -13.02 8.74
CA CYS A 130 -3.26 -12.46 9.25
C CYS A 130 -3.21 -12.56 10.78
N LYS A 131 -2.48 -13.55 11.29
CA LYS A 131 -2.42 -13.88 12.73
C LYS A 131 -1.25 -13.19 13.45
N THR A 132 -1.08 -11.90 13.20
CA THR A 132 -0.05 -11.09 13.86
C THR A 132 -0.74 -10.03 14.70
N ALA A 133 -0.43 -9.99 16.01
CA ALA A 133 -1.09 -9.11 16.97
C ALA A 133 -0.97 -7.63 16.58
N GLU A 134 0.14 -7.25 15.93
CA GLU A 134 0.39 -5.89 15.46
C GLU A 134 -0.60 -5.47 14.37
N ILE A 135 -0.91 -6.37 13.44
CA ILE A 135 -1.86 -6.10 12.35
C ILE A 135 -3.29 -6.08 12.88
N GLU A 136 -3.64 -6.98 13.80
CA GLU A 136 -4.94 -6.96 14.46
C GLU A 136 -5.18 -5.64 15.19
N LYS A 137 -4.21 -5.22 16.01
CA LYS A 137 -4.24 -3.92 16.69
C LYS A 137 -4.37 -2.74 15.73
N GLU A 138 -3.64 -2.78 14.62
CA GLU A 138 -3.71 -1.74 13.58
C GLU A 138 -5.08 -1.70 12.90
N ILE A 139 -5.68 -2.86 12.59
CA ILE A 139 -7.03 -2.94 12.02
C ILE A 139 -8.07 -2.36 12.99
N ASP A 140 -7.98 -2.73 14.27
CA ASP A 140 -8.89 -2.25 15.32
C ASP A 140 -8.76 -0.74 15.56
N GLN A 141 -7.52 -0.22 15.57
CA GLN A 141 -7.31 1.21 15.71
C GLN A 141 -7.85 1.97 14.51
N LEU A 142 -7.65 1.47 13.27
CA LEU A 142 -8.23 2.06 12.07
C LEU A 142 -9.76 2.01 12.10
N HIS A 143 -10.36 0.91 12.53
CA HIS A 143 -11.81 0.79 12.69
C HIS A 143 -12.34 1.90 13.62
N ARG A 144 -11.75 2.02 14.81
CA ARG A 144 -12.15 3.03 15.81
C ARG A 144 -11.95 4.45 15.30
N VAL A 145 -10.85 4.75 14.61
CA VAL A 145 -10.61 6.10 14.06
C VAL A 145 -11.68 6.54 13.06
N TYR A 146 -12.13 5.62 12.21
CA TYR A 146 -12.98 5.96 11.06
C TYR A 146 -14.47 5.72 11.28
N LEU A 147 -14.85 4.78 12.16
CA LEU A 147 -16.23 4.32 12.31
C LEU A 147 -16.80 4.60 13.69
N GLU A 148 -15.98 4.42 14.74
CA GLU A 148 -16.42 4.50 16.13
C GLU A 148 -15.43 5.32 16.99
N PRO A 149 -15.17 6.59 16.63
CA PRO A 149 -14.22 7.40 17.37
C PRO A 149 -14.76 7.73 18.75
N ASP A 150 -13.89 7.63 19.75
CA ASP A 150 -14.23 7.90 21.16
C ASP A 150 -13.10 8.72 21.83
N GLN A 151 -13.38 9.26 23.02
CA GLN A 151 -12.39 10.05 23.77
C GLN A 151 -11.20 9.21 24.29
N ASN A 152 -11.41 7.92 24.56
CA ASN A 152 -10.36 7.01 25.01
C ASN A 152 -9.34 6.75 23.89
N LEU A 153 -9.79 6.67 22.63
CA LEU A 153 -8.97 6.57 21.43
C LEU A 153 -8.08 7.80 21.29
N LEU A 154 -8.63 9.01 21.49
CA LEU A 154 -7.83 10.23 21.47
C LEU A 154 -6.74 10.20 22.55
N ALA A 155 -7.06 9.76 23.76
CA ALA A 155 -6.08 9.62 24.83
C ALA A 155 -4.99 8.58 24.47
N GLU A 156 -5.39 7.44 23.91
CA GLU A 156 -4.48 6.39 23.44
C GLU A 156 -3.52 6.91 22.37
N LEU A 157 -4.04 7.59 21.33
CA LEU A 157 -3.25 8.16 20.25
C LEU A 157 -2.30 9.26 20.74
N ASN A 158 -2.73 10.13 21.67
CA ASN A 158 -1.86 11.12 22.28
C ASN A 158 -0.73 10.47 23.09
N ASN A 159 -0.99 9.36 23.79
CA ASN A 159 0.05 8.61 24.49
C ASN A 159 1.04 7.96 23.50
N GLN A 160 0.55 7.40 22.40
CA GLN A 160 1.40 6.88 21.32
C GLN A 160 2.27 7.99 20.71
N LEU A 161 1.72 9.20 20.55
CA LEU A 161 2.45 10.34 20.01
C LEU A 161 3.64 10.75 20.88
N LYS A 162 3.50 10.68 22.21
CA LYS A 162 4.57 11.02 23.18
C LYS A 162 5.77 10.09 23.09
N VAL A 163 5.53 8.81 22.78
CA VAL A 163 6.58 7.78 22.71
C VAL A 163 7.07 7.52 21.28
N ALA A 164 6.42 8.13 20.27
CA ALA A 164 6.84 8.01 18.88
C ALA A 164 8.15 8.77 18.65
N ASN A 165 9.14 8.09 18.08
CA ASN A 165 10.44 8.68 17.77
C ASN A 165 10.50 9.13 16.30
N GLU A 166 9.97 8.30 15.40
CA GLU A 166 10.07 8.50 13.96
C GLU A 166 9.07 9.57 13.45
N PRO A 167 9.51 10.53 12.62
CA PRO A 167 8.61 11.52 12.04
C PRO A 167 7.42 10.91 11.29
N GLN A 168 7.62 9.83 10.54
CA GLN A 168 6.56 9.16 9.78
C GLN A 168 5.50 8.57 10.71
N GLN A 169 5.92 8.00 11.85
CA GLN A 169 5.00 7.50 12.87
C GLN A 169 4.18 8.64 13.47
N LYS A 170 4.82 9.77 13.78
CA LYS A 170 4.13 10.98 14.29
C LYS A 170 3.09 11.49 13.29
N LEU A 171 3.43 11.52 12.00
CA LEU A 171 2.51 11.95 10.95
C LEU A 171 1.27 11.05 10.87
N ILE A 172 1.44 9.73 10.96
CA ILE A 172 0.33 8.77 10.98
C ILE A 172 -0.56 9.00 12.22
N ILE A 173 0.04 9.19 13.39
CA ILE A 173 -0.73 9.40 14.64
C ILE A 173 -1.49 10.74 14.59
N TYR A 174 -0.87 11.80 14.08
CA TYR A 174 -1.56 13.09 13.91
C TYR A 174 -2.73 12.99 12.93
N ASP A 175 -2.56 12.32 11.79
CA ASP A 175 -3.67 12.10 10.84
C ASP A 175 -4.86 11.40 11.51
N ARG A 176 -4.60 10.37 12.33
CA ARG A 176 -5.63 9.66 13.11
C ARG A 176 -6.29 10.56 14.14
N LEU A 177 -5.51 11.36 14.88
CA LEU A 177 -6.01 12.32 15.85
C LEU A 177 -6.92 13.37 15.20
N ILE A 178 -6.55 13.87 14.01
CA ILE A 178 -7.35 14.83 13.24
C ILE A 178 -8.69 14.19 12.87
N LYS A 179 -8.66 13.03 12.20
CA LYS A 179 -9.88 12.33 11.74
C LYS A 179 -10.84 11.99 12.89
N ALA A 180 -10.31 11.47 13.99
CA ALA A 180 -11.11 11.15 15.17
C ALA A 180 -11.68 12.42 15.82
N SER A 181 -10.89 13.49 15.93
CA SER A 181 -11.35 14.77 16.49
C SER A 181 -12.44 15.43 15.63
N GLU A 182 -12.29 15.42 14.31
CA GLU A 182 -13.31 15.95 13.37
C GLU A 182 -14.62 15.18 13.50
N SER A 183 -14.55 13.85 13.56
CA SER A 183 -15.73 12.98 13.71
C SER A 183 -16.47 13.19 15.04
N LEU A 184 -15.73 13.58 16.09
CA LEU A 184 -16.27 13.94 17.41
C LEU A 184 -16.74 15.40 17.51
N GLY A 185 -16.63 16.19 16.44
CA GLY A 185 -16.99 17.63 16.43
C GLY A 185 -15.98 18.55 17.13
N LEU A 186 -14.78 18.05 17.47
CA LEU A 186 -13.73 18.79 18.17
C LEU A 186 -12.86 19.61 17.19
N ASN A 187 -13.52 20.45 16.39
CA ASN A 187 -12.89 21.16 15.26
C ASN A 187 -11.70 22.03 15.64
N LYS A 188 -11.69 22.62 16.85
CA LYS A 188 -10.55 23.41 17.33
C LYS A 188 -9.32 22.53 17.56
N GLN A 189 -9.52 21.40 18.23
CA GLN A 189 -8.47 20.43 18.52
C GLN A 189 -7.91 19.79 17.23
N ALA A 190 -8.79 19.46 16.28
CA ALA A 190 -8.37 18.97 14.97
C ALA A 190 -7.44 19.95 14.24
N LYS A 191 -7.75 21.25 14.29
CA LYS A 191 -6.90 22.31 13.70
C LYS A 191 -5.55 22.42 14.39
N GLU A 192 -5.50 22.30 15.72
CA GLU A 192 -4.26 22.29 16.48
C GLU A 192 -3.36 21.10 16.07
N TYR A 193 -3.93 19.91 15.98
CA TYR A 193 -3.20 18.73 15.49
C TYR A 193 -2.70 18.88 14.06
N LEU A 194 -3.49 19.49 13.16
CA LEU A 194 -3.05 19.76 11.79
C LEU A 194 -1.85 20.73 11.74
N LEU A 195 -1.82 21.73 12.61
CA LEU A 195 -0.67 22.65 12.69
C LEU A 195 0.59 21.93 13.16
N GLU A 196 0.48 21.07 14.17
CA GLU A 196 1.62 20.28 14.65
C GLU A 196 2.10 19.26 13.61
N MET A 197 1.16 18.60 12.92
CA MET A 197 1.48 17.70 11.81
C MET A 197 2.30 18.40 10.72
N LYS A 198 1.91 19.63 10.34
CA LYS A 198 2.65 20.44 9.35
C LYS A 198 4.07 20.79 9.83
N LYS A 199 4.25 21.07 11.12
CA LYS A 199 5.58 21.33 11.70
C LYS A 199 6.48 20.09 11.59
N VAL A 200 5.94 18.89 11.83
CA VAL A 200 6.68 17.64 11.66
C VAL A 200 7.04 17.43 10.18
N ALA A 201 6.07 17.54 9.27
CA ALA A 201 6.28 17.33 7.84
C ALA A 201 7.37 18.26 7.24
N ASN A 202 7.34 19.55 7.60
CA ASN A 202 8.32 20.52 7.12
C ASN A 202 9.75 20.24 7.62
N LYS A 203 9.91 19.62 8.79
CA LYS A 203 11.22 19.19 9.28
C LYS A 203 11.73 17.98 8.51
N THR A 204 10.84 17.05 8.16
CA THR A 204 11.19 15.83 7.40
C THR A 204 11.59 16.15 5.96
N ILE A 205 10.85 17.00 5.25
CA ILE A 205 11.17 17.38 3.86
C ILE A 205 12.55 18.06 3.77
N LYS A 206 12.88 18.93 4.74
CA LYS A 206 14.18 19.59 4.79
C LYS A 206 15.35 18.64 5.08
N LEU A 207 15.11 17.46 5.67
CA LEU A 207 16.14 16.46 5.94
C LEU A 207 16.44 15.58 4.71
N GLU A 208 15.50 15.46 3.76
CA GLU A 208 15.70 14.70 2.51
C GLU A 208 16.41 15.50 1.41
N GLU A 209 16.64 16.81 1.62
CA GLU A 209 17.36 17.71 0.71
C GLU A 209 18.88 17.83 1.00
N PHE A 210 19.43 17.06 1.95
CA PHE A 210 20.86 17.03 2.30
C PHE A 210 21.51 15.65 2.07
#